data_AF-A0A3C0B7U9-F1
#
_entry.id   AF-A0A3C0B7U9-F1
#
_cell.length_a   1.000
_cell.length_b   1.000
_cell.length_c   1.000
_cell.angle_alpha   90.00
_cell.angle_beta   90.00
_cell.angle_gamma   90.00
#
_symmetry.space_group_name_H-M   'P 1'
#
loop_
_entity.id
_entity.type
_entity.pdbx_description
1 polymer ?
#
loop_
_entity_poly.entity_id
_entity_poly.type
_entity_poly.pdbx_seq_one_letter_code
_entity_poly.pdbx_strand_id
1 'polypeptide(L)' 'KQGYYNYLYAFLPNGSTKADLSRLEGTHYQTRNRYTILVYYREQGTRFDRLIGTEVINQ' A
#
# COMPACT_ATOMS: atom_id res chain seq x y z
N LYS A 1 1.25 14.49 -20.63
CA LYS A 1 1.29 13.44 -21.68
C LYS A 1 -0.17 13.07 -21.96
N GLN A 2 -0.58 12.91 -23.21
CA GLN A 2 -1.98 12.59 -23.54
C GLN A 2 -2.26 11.12 -23.18
N GLY A 3 -3.43 10.83 -22.58
CA GLY A 3 -3.84 9.48 -22.14
C GLY A 3 -4.83 9.48 -20.97
N TYR A 4 -5.25 8.29 -20.54
CA TYR A 4 -6.08 8.09 -19.35
C TYR A 4 -5.23 8.04 -18.08
N TYR A 5 -5.71 8.69 -17.02
CA TYR A 5 -5.04 8.78 -15.72
C TYR A 5 -6.01 8.48 -14.59
N ASN A 6 -5.57 7.63 -13.66
CA ASN A 6 -6.23 7.46 -12.37
C ASN A 6 -5.56 8.41 -11.37
N TYR A 7 -6.36 9.12 -10.59
CA TYR A 7 -5.90 10.00 -9.52
C TYR A 7 -6.80 9.82 -8.29
N LEU A 8 -6.29 10.20 -7.13
CA LEU A 8 -6.99 10.17 -5.85
C LEU A 8 -6.48 11.32 -4.98
N TYR A 9 -7.34 11.86 -4.13
CA TYR A 9 -6.93 12.89 -3.17
C TYR A 9 -6.72 12.29 -1.78
N ALA A 10 -5.61 12.65 -1.14
CA ALA A 10 -5.28 12.20 0.21
C ALA A 10 -5.05 13.41 1.11
N PHE A 11 -5.65 13.39 2.31
CA PHE A 11 -5.47 14.43 3.31
C PHE A 11 -4.29 14.09 4.23
N LEU A 12 -3.28 14.96 4.32
CA LEU A 12 -2.16 14.77 5.25
C LEU A 12 -2.29 15.74 6.43
N PRO A 13 -2.57 15.27 7.65
CA PRO A 13 -2.55 16.12 8.84
C PRO A 13 -1.16 16.71 9.08
N ASN A 14 -1.11 17.94 9.60
CA ASN A 14 0.15 18.61 9.93
C ASN A 14 0.97 17.78 10.93
N GLY A 15 2.23 17.48 10.58
CA GLY A 15 3.12 16.65 11.40
C GLY A 15 2.93 15.15 11.25
N SER A 16 1.98 14.68 10.44
CA SER A 16 1.81 13.26 10.10
C SER A 16 2.67 12.87 8.89
N THR A 17 3.08 11.60 8.84
CA THR A 17 3.64 10.95 7.65
C THR A 17 2.65 10.02 6.96
N LYS A 18 1.47 9.80 7.56
CA LYS A 18 0.40 8.97 7.02
C LYS A 18 -0.73 9.86 6.52
N ALA A 19 -1.04 9.71 5.23
CA ALA A 19 -2.18 10.37 4.61
C ALA A 19 -3.47 9.59 4.86
N ASP A 20 -4.56 10.32 5.00
CA ASP A 20 -5.92 9.83 5.22
C ASP A 20 -6.74 10.01 3.93
N LEU A 21 -7.20 8.90 3.38
CA LEU A 21 -8.06 8.88 2.19
C LEU A 21 -9.55 9.01 2.55
N SER A 22 -9.92 8.64 3.77
CA SER A 22 -11.32 8.54 4.20
C SER A 22 -12.04 9.89 4.20
N ARG A 23 -11.30 10.98 4.41
CA ARG A 23 -11.86 12.33 4.51
C ARG A 23 -12.39 12.88 3.19
N LEU A 24 -11.84 12.46 2.07
CA LEU A 24 -12.22 12.95 0.73
C LEU A 24 -12.84 11.84 -0.12
N GLU A 25 -12.22 10.67 -0.15
CA GLU A 25 -12.64 9.53 -0.98
C GLU A 25 -13.61 8.58 -0.25
N GLY A 26 -13.70 8.68 1.08
CA GLY A 26 -14.50 7.77 1.91
C GLY A 26 -13.86 6.40 2.13
N THR A 27 -14.58 5.50 2.80
CA THR A 27 -14.19 4.10 3.01
C THR A 27 -15.36 3.19 2.63
N HIS A 28 -15.25 2.53 1.47
CA HIS A 28 -16.27 1.61 0.96
C HIS A 28 -15.72 0.19 0.90
N TYR A 29 -16.44 -0.77 1.47
CA TYR A 29 -16.00 -2.17 1.51
C TYR A 29 -16.05 -2.83 0.12
N GLN A 30 -16.84 -2.29 -0.81
CA GLN A 30 -16.92 -2.79 -2.19
C GLN A 30 -15.74 -2.30 -3.07
N THR A 31 -14.91 -1.37 -2.57
CA THR A 31 -13.80 -0.83 -3.34
C THR A 31 -12.78 -1.93 -3.61
N ARG A 32 -12.55 -2.20 -4.89
CA ARG A 32 -11.55 -3.17 -5.33
C ARG A 32 -10.14 -2.64 -5.09
N ASN A 33 -9.54 -3.05 -3.99
CA ASN A 33 -8.16 -2.76 -3.62
C ASN A 33 -7.28 -3.96 -3.96
N ARG A 34 -6.03 -3.68 -4.33
CA ARG A 34 -5.01 -4.70 -4.57
C ARG A 34 -3.92 -4.58 -3.53
N TYR A 35 -3.77 -5.61 -2.72
CA TYR A 35 -2.79 -5.69 -1.65
C TYR A 35 -1.66 -6.64 -2.06
N THR A 36 -0.42 -6.21 -1.83
CA THR A 36 0.76 -7.05 -2.02
C THR A 36 1.32 -7.44 -0.67
N ILE A 37 1.40 -8.74 -0.43
CA ILE A 37 2.00 -9.34 0.76
C ILE A 37 3.42 -9.74 0.41
N LEU A 38 4.39 -9.33 1.23
CA LEU A 38 5.80 -9.64 1.08
C LEU A 38 6.29 -10.32 2.36
N VAL A 39 6.75 -11.56 2.25
CA VAL A 39 7.23 -12.35 3.38
C VAL A 39 8.75 -12.36 3.37
N TYR A 40 9.35 -11.76 4.40
CA TYR A 40 10.79 -11.70 4.57
C TYR A 40 11.27 -12.64 5.68
N TYR A 41 12.41 -13.27 5.47
CA TYR A 41 13.07 -14.13 6.44
C TYR A 41 14.54 -13.72 6.60
N ARG A 42 14.97 -13.60 7.86
CA ARG A 42 16.36 -13.31 8.23
C ARG A 42 16.91 -14.45 9.08
N GLU A 43 17.89 -15.16 8.53
CA GLU A 43 18.61 -16.22 9.24
C GLU A 43 19.61 -15.61 10.25
N GLN A 44 19.87 -16.29 11.36
CA GLN A 44 20.88 -15.84 12.31
C GLN A 44 22.26 -15.78 11.62
N GLY A 45 22.96 -14.66 11.77
CA GLY A 45 24.27 -14.42 11.13
C GLY A 45 24.20 -13.84 9.71
N THR A 46 23.02 -13.73 9.10
CA THR A 46 22.86 -13.02 7.82
C THR A 46 22.79 -11.51 7.99
N ARG A 47 23.29 -10.78 6.98
CA ARG A 47 23.34 -9.30 6.98
C ARG A 47 22.16 -8.65 6.25
N PHE A 48 21.24 -9.43 5.70
CA PHE A 48 20.13 -8.93 4.87
C PHE A 48 18.86 -9.76 5.07
N ASP A 49 17.72 -9.14 4.79
CA ASP A 49 16.41 -9.81 4.75
C ASP A 49 16.21 -10.49 3.39
N ARG A 50 15.96 -11.79 3.41
CA ARG A 50 15.60 -12.55 2.20
C ARG A 50 14.11 -12.45 1.99
N LEU A 51 13.67 -12.01 0.81
CA LEU A 51 12.28 -12.15 0.39
C LEU A 51 12.03 -13.62 0.04
N ILE A 52 11.23 -14.31 0.85
CA ILE A 52 10.95 -15.75 0.70
C ILE A 52 9.57 -16.03 0.12
N GLY A 53 8.70 -15.03 0.02
CA GLY A 53 7.38 -15.17 -0.60
C GLY A 53 6.76 -13.83 -0.99
N THR A 54 6.00 -13.84 -2.07
CA THR A 54 5.15 -12.73 -2.48
C THR A 54 3.77 -13.23 -2.85
N GLU A 55 2.75 -12.48 -2.49
CA GLU A 55 1.36 -12.76 -2.89
C GLU A 55 0.63 -11.46 -3.18
N VAL A 56 -0.28 -11.49 -4.14
CA VAL A 56 -1.14 -10.35 -4.49
C VAL A 56 -2.58 -10.77 -4.30
N ILE A 57 -3.28 -10.09 -3.40
CA ILE A 57 -4.68 -10.33 -3.08
C ILE A 57 -5.50 -9.14 -3.57
N ASN A 58 -6.61 -9.42 -4.24
CA ASN A 58 -7.59 -8.40 -4.62
C ASN A 58 -8.82 -8.57 -3.71
N GLN A 59 -9.24 -7.48 -3.06
CA GLN A 59 -10.42 -7.45 -2.21
C GLN A 59 -11.33 -6.31 -2.65
#